data_AF-A0A951DWR8-F1
#
_entry.id   AF-A0A951DWR8-F1
#
_cell.length_a   1.000
_cell.length_b   1.000
_cell.length_c   1.000
_cell.angle_alpha   90.00
_cell.angle_beta   90.00
_cell.angle_gamma   90.00
#
_symmetry.space_group_name_H-M   'P 1'
#
loop_
_entity.id
_entity.type
_entity.pdbx_description
1 polymer ?
#
loop_
_entity_poly.entity_id
_entity_poly.type
_entity_poly.pdbx_seq_one_letter_code
_entity_poly.pdbx_strand_id
1 'polypeptide(L)'
;NNVPMPQTVMLAAEEDLPRAVAELGLPLVVKIPDGSFSRGVHKAETEKDLRKLFDELYEDTDLLIAQKFMPTTFDWRVGILEGEPLFVCQYMMFKGHWQIVKHENGAAPKEGRFKTVPLADAPPKVIEIAVNAARTIGDGLYGVDLKETPEGVFLIEVNDNPNLEHGVEDIYGKDEIWEKVLRWFIKRIDA
;
A
#
# COMPACT_ATOMS: atom_id res chain seq x y z
N ASN A 1 8.14 -12.64 10.51
CA ASN A 1 9.26 -11.91 9.85
C ASN A 1 9.54 -10.51 10.43
N ASN A 2 8.89 -10.08 11.52
CA ASN A 2 9.19 -8.82 12.24
C ASN A 2 9.26 -7.56 11.36
N VAL A 3 8.48 -7.52 10.28
CA VAL A 3 8.36 -6.32 9.45
C VAL A 3 7.46 -5.32 10.18
N PRO A 4 7.91 -4.07 10.42
CA PRO A 4 7.08 -3.06 11.07
C PRO A 4 5.84 -2.78 10.23
N MET A 5 4.66 -2.79 10.86
CA MET A 5 3.38 -2.46 10.25
C MET A 5 2.58 -1.59 11.22
N PRO A 6 1.64 -0.75 10.74
CA PRO A 6 0.77 -0.02 11.63
C PRO A 6 -0.03 -0.99 12.50
N GLN A 7 -0.33 -0.60 13.73
CA GLN A 7 -1.19 -1.40 14.60
C GLN A 7 -2.53 -1.63 13.89
N THR A 8 -2.98 -2.88 13.91
CA THR A 8 -4.07 -3.37 13.08
C THR A 8 -4.96 -4.29 13.90
N VAL A 9 -6.27 -4.09 13.84
CA VAL A 9 -7.30 -4.85 14.53
C VAL A 9 -8.27 -5.42 13.49
N MET A 10 -8.55 -6.72 13.58
CA MET A 10 -9.60 -7.34 12.79
C MET A 10 -10.97 -7.00 13.37
N LEU A 11 -11.90 -6.65 12.49
CA LEU A 11 -13.30 -6.37 12.80
C LEU A 11 -14.16 -7.47 12.14
N ALA A 12 -14.56 -8.46 12.93
CA ALA A 12 -15.41 -9.56 12.49
C ALA A 12 -16.85 -9.42 12.99
N ALA A 13 -17.07 -8.62 14.03
CA ALA A 13 -18.39 -8.29 14.56
C ALA A 13 -18.43 -6.87 15.14
N GLU A 14 -19.63 -6.36 15.39
CA GLU A 14 -19.84 -5.00 15.92
C GLU A 14 -19.17 -4.79 17.28
N GLU A 15 -19.05 -5.85 18.09
CA GLU A 15 -18.41 -5.83 19.40
C GLU A 15 -16.90 -5.56 19.32
N ASP A 16 -16.29 -5.68 18.14
CA ASP A 16 -14.88 -5.35 17.92
C ASP A 16 -14.63 -3.84 17.83
N LEU A 17 -15.65 -3.02 17.52
CA LEU A 17 -15.46 -1.59 17.27
C LEU A 17 -14.90 -0.83 18.49
N PRO A 18 -15.41 -1.01 19.73
CA PRO A 18 -14.84 -0.34 20.90
C PRO A 18 -13.39 -0.74 21.15
N ARG A 19 -13.03 -2.02 20.90
CA ARG A 19 -11.66 -2.51 21.01
C ARG A 19 -10.74 -1.82 20.00
N ALA A 20 -11.18 -1.71 18.75
CA ALA A 20 -10.40 -1.02 17.72
C ALA A 20 -10.15 0.46 18.07
N VAL A 21 -11.16 1.17 18.60
CA VAL A 21 -11.00 2.57 19.05
C VAL A 21 -10.02 2.67 20.22
N ALA A 22 -10.16 1.78 21.22
CA ALA A 22 -9.29 1.79 22.39
C ALA A 22 -7.82 1.48 22.05
N GLU A 23 -7.59 0.56 21.10
CA GLU A 23 -6.25 0.14 20.70
C GLU A 23 -5.59 1.08 19.69
N LEU A 24 -6.34 1.61 18.72
CA LEU A 24 -5.79 2.36 17.58
C LEU A 24 -5.90 3.88 17.74
N GLY A 25 -6.89 4.34 18.53
CA GLY A 25 -7.30 5.73 18.58
C GLY A 25 -8.05 6.18 17.32
N LEU A 26 -8.54 7.42 17.34
CA LEU A 26 -9.18 8.07 16.18
C LEU A 26 -8.32 9.27 15.72
N PRO A 27 -8.30 9.59 14.41
CA PRO A 27 -8.94 8.83 13.33
C PRO A 27 -8.24 7.49 13.08
N LEU A 28 -8.97 6.52 12.50
CA LEU A 28 -8.42 5.23 12.04
C LEU A 28 -8.86 4.93 10.61
N VAL A 29 -8.19 3.96 9.98
CA VAL A 29 -8.48 3.52 8.61
C VAL A 29 -9.19 2.16 8.66
N VAL A 30 -10.30 2.02 7.93
CA VAL A 30 -11.02 0.75 7.73
C VAL A 30 -10.76 0.26 6.32
N LYS A 31 -10.39 -1.01 6.17
CA LYS A 31 -10.04 -1.66 4.90
C LYS A 31 -10.77 -2.99 4.72
N ILE A 32 -11.19 -3.29 3.49
CA ILE A 32 -11.56 -4.65 3.08
C ILE A 32 -10.27 -5.43 2.76
N PRO A 33 -10.05 -6.63 3.33
CA PRO A 33 -8.81 -7.41 3.14
C PRO A 33 -8.62 -7.87 1.69
N ASP A 34 -9.69 -8.27 1.00
CA ASP A 34 -9.63 -8.84 -0.35
C ASP A 34 -9.94 -7.80 -1.46
N GLY A 35 -9.84 -6.52 -1.13
CA GLY A 35 -10.15 -5.42 -2.03
C GLY A 35 -8.99 -5.06 -2.96
N SER A 36 -9.29 -4.76 -4.23
CA SER A 36 -8.36 -4.12 -5.17
C SER A 36 -8.78 -2.67 -5.46
N PHE A 37 -7.82 -1.82 -5.86
CA PHE A 37 -8.05 -0.45 -6.35
C PHE A 37 -8.62 0.56 -5.33
N SER A 38 -8.22 0.50 -4.05
CA SER A 38 -8.61 1.48 -3.01
C SER A 38 -10.12 1.65 -2.76
N ARG A 39 -10.98 0.82 -3.37
CA ARG A 39 -12.45 0.92 -3.26
C ARG A 39 -12.97 0.62 -1.85
N GLY A 40 -12.18 -0.03 -1.01
CA GLY A 40 -12.55 -0.41 0.35
C GLY A 40 -11.71 0.26 1.43
N VAL A 41 -11.00 1.37 1.17
CA VAL A 41 -10.12 2.03 2.17
C VAL A 41 -10.72 3.36 2.61
N HIS A 42 -11.22 3.42 3.84
CA HIS A 42 -11.97 4.55 4.39
C HIS A 42 -11.36 5.07 5.68
N LYS A 43 -11.49 6.37 5.97
CA LYS A 43 -11.02 6.97 7.22
C LYS A 43 -12.23 7.29 8.11
N ALA A 44 -12.23 6.74 9.33
CA ALA A 44 -13.19 7.07 10.37
C ALA A 44 -12.61 8.15 11.29
N GLU A 45 -13.27 9.30 11.40
CA GLU A 45 -12.83 10.38 12.31
C GLU A 45 -13.48 10.27 13.69
N THR A 46 -14.65 9.65 13.77
CA THR A 46 -15.41 9.43 15.00
C THR A 46 -15.84 7.97 15.13
N GLU A 47 -16.23 7.55 16.34
CA GLU A 47 -16.83 6.23 16.56
C GLU A 47 -18.10 6.03 15.73
N LYS A 48 -18.86 7.12 15.50
CA LYS A 48 -20.05 7.09 14.65
C LYS A 48 -19.68 6.83 13.19
N ASP A 49 -18.60 7.44 12.68
CA ASP A 49 -18.12 7.18 11.33
C ASP A 49 -17.64 5.74 11.21
N LEU A 50 -16.92 5.24 12.21
CA LEU A 50 -16.46 3.85 12.25
C LEU A 50 -17.62 2.87 12.20
N ARG A 51 -18.65 3.08 13.03
CA ARG A 51 -19.86 2.25 13.03
C ARG A 51 -20.55 2.27 11.67
N LYS A 52 -20.74 3.45 11.10
CA LYS A 52 -21.34 3.60 9.78
C LYS A 52 -20.56 2.84 8.71
N LEU A 53 -19.23 2.99 8.68
CA LEU A 53 -18.37 2.29 7.73
C LEU A 53 -18.39 0.77 7.93
N PHE A 54 -18.47 0.30 9.18
CA PHE A 54 -18.64 -1.11 9.47
C PHE A 54 -19.94 -1.63 8.88
N ASP A 55 -21.07 -0.99 9.19
CA ASP A 55 -22.39 -1.40 8.68
C ASP A 55 -22.44 -1.38 7.13
N GLU A 56 -21.84 -0.36 6.50
CA GLU A 56 -21.81 -0.23 5.03
C GLU A 56 -20.93 -1.28 4.33
N LEU A 57 -19.74 -1.59 4.88
CA LEU A 57 -18.78 -2.47 4.22
C LEU A 57 -18.97 -3.96 4.58
N TYR A 58 -19.53 -4.24 5.76
CA TYR A 58 -19.75 -5.62 6.23
C TYR A 58 -20.85 -6.34 5.45
N GLU A 59 -21.72 -5.62 4.73
CA GLU A 59 -22.64 -6.24 3.77
C GLU A 59 -21.90 -6.92 2.60
N ASP A 60 -20.70 -6.43 2.26
CA ASP A 60 -19.89 -6.89 1.12
C ASP A 60 -18.77 -7.87 1.52
N THR A 61 -18.47 -8.03 2.82
CA THR A 61 -17.39 -8.91 3.30
C THR A 61 -17.62 -9.42 4.72
N ASP A 62 -17.20 -10.66 4.99
CA ASP A 62 -17.25 -11.27 6.33
C ASP A 62 -16.20 -10.71 7.31
N LEU A 63 -15.23 -9.92 6.82
CA LEU A 63 -14.12 -9.43 7.62
C LEU A 63 -13.64 -8.05 7.18
N LEU A 64 -13.50 -7.13 8.13
CA LEU A 64 -12.85 -5.83 7.91
C LEU A 64 -11.57 -5.72 8.73
N ILE A 65 -10.69 -4.83 8.29
CA ILE A 65 -9.44 -4.50 8.99
C ILE A 65 -9.47 -3.03 9.39
N ALA A 66 -9.39 -2.75 10.69
CA ALA A 66 -9.10 -1.42 11.22
C ALA A 66 -7.59 -1.26 11.43
N GLN A 67 -7.04 -0.12 11.03
CA GLN A 67 -5.62 0.15 11.09
C GLN A 67 -5.36 1.57 11.59
N LYS A 68 -4.34 1.75 12.42
CA LYS A 68 -3.93 3.07 12.92
C LYS A 68 -3.68 4.03 11.77
N PHE A 69 -4.28 5.22 11.83
CA PHE A 69 -4.04 6.25 10.83
C PHE A 69 -2.63 6.82 10.97
N MET A 70 -1.88 6.83 9.87
CA MET A 70 -0.51 7.34 9.79
C MET A 70 -0.43 8.42 8.72
N PRO A 71 -0.49 9.72 9.09
CA PRO A 71 -0.46 10.80 8.12
C PRO A 71 0.95 10.96 7.54
N THR A 72 1.05 10.98 6.21
CA THR A 72 2.28 11.19 5.45
C THR A 72 2.02 12.16 4.31
N THR A 73 3.06 12.84 3.82
CA THR A 73 2.94 13.74 2.65
C THR A 73 3.06 12.97 1.33
N PHE A 74 3.63 11.78 1.37
CA PHE A 74 3.74 10.82 0.28
C PHE A 74 3.88 9.40 0.87
N ASP A 75 3.62 8.39 0.05
CA ASP A 75 3.95 7.01 0.36
C ASP A 75 5.03 6.50 -0.59
N TRP A 76 5.87 5.61 -0.11
CA TRP A 76 6.85 4.91 -0.93
C TRP A 76 6.18 3.70 -1.58
N ARG A 77 6.53 3.43 -2.84
CA ARG A 77 6.33 2.14 -3.49
C ARG A 77 7.67 1.60 -3.95
N VAL A 78 7.94 0.35 -3.61
CA VAL A 78 9.12 -0.37 -4.09
C VAL A 78 8.67 -1.56 -4.91
N GLY A 79 9.02 -1.58 -6.19
CA GLY A 79 8.86 -2.77 -7.03
C GLY A 79 9.94 -3.78 -6.68
N ILE A 80 9.56 -5.03 -6.44
CA ILE A 80 10.45 -6.14 -6.12
C ILE A 80 10.22 -7.26 -7.14
N LEU A 81 11.29 -7.84 -7.69
CA LEU A 81 11.25 -8.98 -8.61
C LEU A 81 12.25 -10.05 -8.15
N GLU A 82 11.82 -11.29 -7.96
CA GLU A 82 12.65 -12.38 -7.41
C GLU A 82 13.35 -12.02 -6.09
N GLY A 83 12.69 -11.20 -5.26
CA GLY A 83 13.26 -10.76 -3.99
C GLY A 83 14.38 -9.72 -4.10
N GLU A 84 14.54 -9.08 -5.27
CA GLU A 84 15.47 -7.97 -5.51
C GLU A 84 14.71 -6.68 -5.88
N PRO A 85 15.19 -5.49 -5.46
CA PRO A 85 14.55 -4.23 -5.80
C PRO A 85 14.67 -3.91 -7.29
N LEU A 86 13.53 -3.58 -7.91
CA LEU A 86 13.39 -3.27 -9.33
C LEU A 86 13.27 -1.76 -9.56
N PHE A 87 12.45 -1.07 -8.78
CA PHE A 87 12.27 0.38 -8.83
C PHE A 87 11.80 0.94 -7.48
N VAL A 88 11.92 2.26 -7.30
CA VAL A 88 11.38 2.98 -6.13
C VAL A 88 10.70 4.26 -6.59
N CYS A 89 9.48 4.47 -6.11
CA CYS A 89 8.69 5.66 -6.34
C CYS A 89 8.19 6.24 -5.03
N GLN A 90 7.98 7.55 -5.04
CA GLN A 90 7.16 8.24 -4.07
C GLN A 90 5.86 8.66 -4.78
N TYR A 91 4.71 8.39 -4.18
CA TYR A 91 3.42 8.91 -4.63
C TYR A 91 2.89 9.93 -3.64
N MET A 92 2.68 11.16 -4.10
CA MET A 92 2.30 12.27 -3.24
C MET A 92 0.80 12.22 -2.96
N MET A 93 0.43 12.66 -1.77
CA MET A 93 -0.98 12.86 -1.44
C MET A 93 -1.56 14.02 -2.28
N PHE A 94 -2.79 13.87 -2.76
CA PHE A 94 -3.51 14.97 -3.42
C PHE A 94 -3.79 16.10 -2.39
N LYS A 95 -3.72 17.38 -2.81
CA LYS A 95 -3.89 18.51 -1.88
C LYS A 95 -5.22 18.43 -1.13
N GLY A 96 -5.16 18.35 0.21
CA GLY A 96 -6.34 18.24 1.07
C GLY A 96 -6.95 16.83 1.14
N HIS A 97 -6.28 15.82 0.61
CA HIS A 97 -6.71 14.42 0.60
C HIS A 97 -5.61 13.53 1.20
N TRP A 98 -6.00 12.51 1.97
CA TRP A 98 -5.05 11.60 2.65
C TRP A 98 -4.76 10.32 1.86
N GLN A 99 -5.40 10.17 0.69
CA GLN A 99 -5.12 9.10 -0.28
C GLN A 99 -4.47 9.70 -1.54
N ILE A 100 -3.68 8.89 -2.23
CA ILE A 100 -2.96 9.25 -3.46
C ILE A 100 -3.90 9.45 -4.65
N VAL A 101 -5.03 8.74 -4.67
CA VAL A 101 -6.04 8.79 -5.75
C VAL A 101 -7.36 9.29 -5.19
N LYS A 102 -8.00 10.22 -5.91
CA LYS A 102 -9.38 10.64 -5.66
C LYS A 102 -10.25 10.22 -6.83
N HIS A 103 -11.21 9.33 -6.58
CA HIS A 103 -12.29 9.03 -7.51
C HIS A 103 -13.46 9.99 -7.24
N GLU A 104 -13.72 10.95 -8.13
CA GLU A 104 -14.95 11.76 -8.11
C GLU A 104 -15.93 11.19 -9.13
N ASN A 105 -17.20 11.00 -8.73
CA ASN A 105 -18.26 10.46 -9.58
C ASN A 105 -18.35 11.20 -10.93
N GLY A 106 -17.92 10.54 -12.00
CA GLY A 106 -18.02 11.04 -13.38
C GLY A 106 -16.88 11.93 -13.87
N ALA A 107 -15.84 12.19 -13.06
CA ALA A 107 -14.65 12.94 -13.47
C ALA A 107 -13.45 11.99 -13.66
N ALA A 108 -12.53 12.35 -14.56
CA ALA A 108 -11.26 11.63 -14.71
C ALA A 108 -10.52 11.60 -13.36
N PRO A 109 -9.91 10.47 -12.96
CA PRO A 109 -9.14 10.37 -11.73
C PRO A 109 -8.08 11.48 -11.68
N LYS A 110 -7.99 12.18 -10.55
CA LYS A 110 -6.89 13.12 -10.30
C LYS A 110 -5.86 12.41 -9.44
N GLU A 111 -4.78 11.98 -10.08
CA GLU A 111 -3.68 11.29 -9.42
C GLU A 111 -2.77 12.29 -8.70
N GLY A 112 -2.24 11.87 -7.55
CA GLY A 112 -1.12 12.53 -6.91
C GLY A 112 0.08 12.66 -7.87
N ARG A 113 0.94 13.65 -7.65
CA ARG A 113 2.23 13.69 -8.36
C ARG A 113 3.02 12.44 -7.96
N PHE A 114 3.81 11.90 -8.87
CA PHE A 114 4.79 10.86 -8.56
C PHE A 114 6.19 11.43 -8.66
N LYS A 115 7.12 10.78 -7.96
CA LYS A 115 8.56 11.00 -8.10
C LYS A 115 9.26 9.66 -8.02
N THR A 116 9.81 9.22 -9.13
CA THR A 116 10.70 8.05 -9.17
C THR A 116 12.06 8.46 -8.64
N VAL A 117 12.73 7.55 -7.93
CA VAL A 117 14.04 7.79 -7.30
C VAL A 117 14.98 6.68 -7.73
N PRO A 118 16.28 6.96 -8.02
CA PRO A 118 17.26 5.91 -8.24
C PRO A 118 17.33 4.96 -7.04
N LEU A 119 17.48 3.66 -7.28
CA LEU A 119 17.63 2.69 -6.18
C LEU A 119 18.78 3.04 -5.23
N ALA A 120 19.88 3.59 -5.78
CA ALA A 120 21.05 4.02 -5.01
C ALA A 120 20.78 5.22 -4.09
N ASP A 121 19.76 6.02 -4.39
CA ASP A 121 19.40 7.22 -3.63
C ASP A 121 18.21 6.96 -2.68
N ALA A 122 17.57 5.80 -2.78
CA ALA A 122 16.47 5.42 -1.91
C ALA A 122 16.99 5.16 -0.48
N PRO A 123 16.25 5.56 0.58
CA PRO A 123 16.67 5.28 1.94
C PRO A 123 16.88 3.77 2.16
N PRO A 124 18.03 3.32 2.70
CA PRO A 124 18.31 1.90 2.85
C PRO A 124 17.23 1.13 3.62
N LYS A 125 16.61 1.79 4.61
CA LYS A 125 15.56 1.17 5.43
C LYS A 125 14.27 0.88 4.67
N VAL A 126 13.93 1.73 3.69
CA VAL A 126 12.78 1.55 2.79
C VAL A 126 13.00 0.30 1.93
N ILE A 127 14.18 0.16 1.33
CA ILE A 127 14.55 -1.02 0.53
C ILE A 127 14.56 -2.29 1.40
N GLU A 128 15.22 -2.24 2.56
CA GLU A 128 15.34 -3.38 3.47
C GLU A 128 13.97 -3.93 3.87
N ILE A 129 13.05 -3.05 4.29
CA ILE A 129 11.70 -3.46 4.70
C ILE A 129 10.91 -3.98 3.50
N ALA A 130 10.98 -3.32 2.34
CA ALA A 130 10.27 -3.78 1.14
C ALA A 130 10.71 -5.18 0.69
N VAL A 131 12.01 -5.41 0.59
CA VAL A 131 12.58 -6.70 0.20
C VAL A 131 12.20 -7.79 1.21
N ASN A 132 12.32 -7.49 2.50
CA ASN A 132 11.94 -8.45 3.55
C ASN A 132 10.45 -8.77 3.51
N ALA A 133 9.57 -7.80 3.23
CA ALA A 133 8.13 -8.01 3.10
C ALA A 133 7.79 -8.89 1.89
N ALA A 134 8.32 -8.57 0.71
CA ALA A 134 8.06 -9.33 -0.53
C ALA A 134 8.53 -10.78 -0.43
N ARG A 135 9.71 -11.03 0.17
CA ARG A 135 10.24 -12.39 0.39
C ARG A 135 9.38 -13.25 1.30
N THR A 136 8.47 -12.66 2.07
CA THR A 136 7.49 -13.42 2.87
C THR A 136 6.35 -13.98 2.03
N ILE A 137 6.10 -13.39 0.86
CA ILE A 137 5.04 -13.77 -0.07
C ILE A 137 5.57 -14.75 -1.12
N GLY A 138 6.72 -14.46 -1.74
CA GLY A 138 7.31 -15.34 -2.75
C GLY A 138 8.43 -14.69 -3.57
N ASP A 139 8.65 -15.21 -4.77
CA ASP A 139 9.68 -14.78 -5.72
C ASP A 139 9.09 -14.10 -6.99
N GLY A 140 7.85 -13.63 -6.88
CA GLY A 140 7.09 -12.91 -7.89
C GLY A 140 7.57 -11.49 -8.19
N LEU A 141 6.73 -10.79 -8.96
CA LEU A 141 6.74 -9.33 -9.09
C LEU A 141 5.77 -8.76 -8.05
N TYR A 142 6.29 -7.97 -7.11
CA TYR A 142 5.50 -7.35 -6.05
C TYR A 142 5.69 -5.83 -6.00
N GLY A 143 4.63 -5.10 -5.70
CA GLY A 143 4.72 -3.70 -5.29
C GLY A 143 4.54 -3.61 -3.79
N VAL A 144 5.51 -3.06 -3.10
CA VAL A 144 5.47 -2.91 -1.64
C VAL A 144 5.27 -1.45 -1.27
N ASP A 145 4.15 -1.16 -0.61
CA ASP A 145 3.82 0.19 -0.20
C ASP A 145 4.18 0.43 1.26
N LEU A 146 4.89 1.53 1.49
CA LEU A 146 5.44 1.88 2.79
C LEU A 146 5.09 3.32 3.14
N LYS A 147 4.80 3.55 4.42
CA LYS A 147 4.75 4.90 5.01
C LYS A 147 6.01 5.19 5.79
N GLU A 148 6.49 6.41 5.68
CA GLU A 148 7.60 6.93 6.48
C GLU A 148 7.09 8.03 7.41
N THR A 149 7.30 7.84 8.71
CA THR A 149 6.95 8.79 9.77
C THR A 149 8.15 9.03 10.69
N PRO A 150 8.11 10.01 11.61
CA PRO A 150 9.19 10.21 12.58
C PRO A 150 9.50 8.96 13.44
N GLU A 151 8.53 8.07 13.60
CA GLU A 151 8.68 6.80 14.35
C GLU A 151 9.34 5.68 13.52
N GLY A 152 9.43 5.83 12.19
CA GLY A 152 10.10 4.87 11.32
C GLY A 152 9.37 4.61 10.00
N VAL A 153 9.74 3.50 9.35
CA VAL A 153 9.15 3.04 8.09
C VAL A 153 8.26 1.84 8.36
N PHE A 154 7.03 1.87 7.84
CA PHE A 154 5.99 0.89 8.12
C PHE A 154 5.42 0.31 6.83
N LEU A 155 5.31 -1.02 6.77
CA LEU A 155 4.64 -1.76 5.71
C LEU A 155 3.13 -1.52 5.75
N ILE A 156 2.57 -1.10 4.61
CA ILE A 156 1.14 -0.86 4.45
C ILE A 156 0.47 -2.00 3.69
N GLU A 157 1.04 -2.37 2.54
CA GLU A 157 0.53 -3.46 1.70
C GLU A 157 1.64 -4.06 0.83
N VAL A 158 1.43 -5.31 0.42
CA VAL A 158 2.21 -5.98 -0.63
C VAL A 158 1.22 -6.38 -1.72
N ASN A 159 1.37 -5.78 -2.89
CA ASN A 159 0.54 -6.03 -4.07
C ASN A 159 1.23 -7.04 -4.99
N ASP A 160 0.55 -8.12 -5.34
CA ASP A 160 1.01 -9.21 -6.21
C ASP A 160 0.81 -8.95 -7.71
N ASN A 161 0.12 -7.86 -8.06
CA ASN A 161 -0.03 -7.35 -9.41
C ASN A 161 0.15 -5.81 -9.43
N PRO A 162 1.37 -5.33 -9.16
CA PRO A 162 1.62 -3.90 -9.05
C PRO A 162 1.56 -3.19 -10.40
N ASN A 163 1.22 -1.90 -10.39
CA ASN A 163 1.44 -1.04 -11.54
C ASN A 163 2.95 -0.95 -11.88
N LEU A 164 3.23 -0.99 -13.17
CA LEU A 164 4.52 -0.68 -13.77
C LEU A 164 4.23 0.05 -15.08
N GLU A 165 4.33 1.37 -15.08
CA GLU A 165 3.93 2.25 -16.17
C GLU A 165 5.14 2.94 -16.80
N HIS A 166 5.11 3.04 -18.13
CA HIS A 166 6.16 3.73 -18.86
C HIS A 166 6.12 5.24 -18.58
N GLY A 167 7.28 5.79 -18.24
CA GLY A 167 7.43 7.19 -17.83
C GLY A 167 7.12 7.45 -16.35
N VAL A 168 6.84 6.40 -15.57
CA VAL A 168 6.60 6.49 -14.12
C VAL A 168 7.64 5.65 -13.38
N GLU A 169 7.38 4.37 -13.12
CA GLU A 169 8.29 3.49 -12.35
C GLU A 169 9.60 3.21 -13.09
N ASP A 170 9.60 3.30 -14.42
CA ASP A 170 10.75 2.98 -15.26
C ASP A 170 11.70 4.16 -15.56
N ILE A 171 11.49 5.35 -14.98
CA ILE A 171 12.28 6.57 -15.31
C ILE A 171 13.80 6.33 -15.28
N TYR A 172 14.29 5.60 -14.29
CA TYR A 172 15.73 5.34 -14.12
C TYR A 172 16.19 4.03 -14.76
N GLY A 173 15.45 2.94 -14.57
CA GLY A 173 15.82 1.64 -15.12
C GLY A 173 15.53 1.49 -16.61
N LYS A 174 14.59 2.27 -17.15
CA LYS A 174 14.15 2.28 -18.55
C LYS A 174 13.91 0.84 -19.05
N ASP A 175 14.44 0.51 -20.22
CA ASP A 175 14.34 -0.80 -20.87
C ASP A 175 14.85 -1.94 -19.97
N GLU A 176 15.81 -1.69 -19.06
CA GLU A 176 16.34 -2.73 -18.17
C GLU A 176 15.27 -3.32 -17.25
N ILE A 177 14.33 -2.49 -16.78
CA ILE A 177 13.21 -2.95 -15.93
C ILE A 177 12.33 -3.92 -16.73
N TRP A 178 11.96 -3.54 -17.95
CA TRP A 178 11.12 -4.34 -18.82
C TRP A 178 11.81 -5.64 -19.27
N GLU A 179 13.10 -5.57 -19.58
CA GLU A 179 13.92 -6.76 -19.89
C GLU A 179 13.98 -7.73 -18.72
N LYS A 180 14.16 -7.25 -17.48
CA LYS A 180 14.17 -8.09 -16.28
C LYS A 180 12.85 -8.83 -16.10
N VAL A 181 11.72 -8.12 -16.23
CA VAL A 181 10.37 -8.72 -16.15
C VAL A 181 10.16 -9.74 -17.26
N LEU A 182 10.55 -9.43 -18.50
CA LEU A 182 10.41 -10.37 -19.63
C LEU A 182 11.25 -11.64 -19.42
N ARG A 183 12.52 -11.50 -19.03
CA ARG A 183 13.41 -12.64 -18.74
C ARG A 183 12.87 -13.50 -17.60
N TRP A 184 12.28 -12.87 -16.60
CA TRP A 184 11.63 -13.56 -15.48
C TRP A 184 10.47 -14.46 -15.92
N PHE A 185 9.61 -13.97 -16.83
CA PHE A 185 8.53 -14.77 -17.42
C PHE A 185 9.07 -15.91 -18.30
N ILE A 186 10.03 -15.63 -19.19
CA ILE A 186 10.63 -16.65 -20.07
C ILE A 186 11.18 -17.82 -19.25
N LYS A 187 11.98 -17.52 -18.22
CA LYS A 187 12.57 -18.53 -17.32
C LYS A 187 11.52 -19.44 -16.67
N ARG A 188 10.30 -18.94 -16.41
CA ARG A 188 9.22 -19.70 -15.77
C ARG A 188 8.37 -20.49 -16.75
N ILE A 189 8.27 -20.04 -18.01
CA ILE A 189 7.57 -20.78 -19.06
C ILE A 189 8.42 -21.99 -19.52
N ASP A 190 9.74 -21.82 -19.56
CA ASP A 190 10.68 -22.85 -20.00
C ASP A 190 11.06 -23.89 -18.92
N ALA A 191 10.60 -23.70 -17.68
CA ALA A 191 10.88 -24.56 -16.52
C ALA A 191 9.81 -25.66 -16.34
#